data_AF-A0A317ZVT3-F1
#
_entry.id   AF-A0A317ZVT3-F1
#
_cell.length_a   1.000
_cell.length_b   1.000
_cell.length_c   1.000
_cell.angle_alpha   90.00
_cell.angle_beta   90.00
_cell.angle_gamma   90.00
#
_symmetry.space_group_name_H-M   'P 1'
#
loop_
_entity.id
_entity.type
_entity.pdbx_description
1 polymer ?
#
loop_
_entity_poly.entity_id
_entity_poly.type
_entity_poly.pdbx_seq_one_letter_code
_entity_poly.pdbx_strand_id
1 'polypeptide(L)'
;MLIGAAAAGLLLSGCGGPGSGMLARDIAKIVDGYDCLAPNLTFWAFPPDSTSTPDPEHPYAPKAGWVPEGFTPTTAVRCDVIVDSRDAQGFSITAVTFGGDLTDLLSALAEPDDDDDAIAACTADLEIVPPLWLVDEAGQAINARYPVDVCGKTKPGVRDALVALPVLDSTTLQRTEVHPVPAPDNAPTSPSTP
;
A
#
# COMPACT_ATOMS: atom_id res chain seq x y z
N MET A 1 -3.51 52.61 62.24
CA MET A 1 -3.98 53.24 60.98
C MET A 1 -3.50 52.37 59.83
N LEU A 2 -4.44 52.02 58.95
CA LEU A 2 -4.34 51.13 57.79
C LEU A 2 -3.50 51.70 56.63
N ILE A 3 -3.30 50.82 55.63
CA ILE A 3 -2.89 51.00 54.22
C ILE A 3 -1.43 50.57 54.01
N GLY A 4 -1.07 49.53 53.24
CA GLY A 4 -1.76 48.82 52.18
C GLY A 4 -0.93 48.93 50.89
N ALA A 5 -0.34 47.82 50.41
CA ALA A 5 0.13 47.67 49.04
C ALA A 5 0.42 46.19 48.77
N ALA A 6 -0.56 45.51 48.18
CA ALA A 6 -0.40 44.19 47.59
C ALA A 6 0.34 44.34 46.24
N ALA A 7 1.46 43.64 46.06
CA ALA A 7 2.07 43.43 44.76
C ALA A 7 1.81 41.97 44.36
N ALA A 8 0.84 41.80 43.46
CA ALA A 8 0.50 40.53 42.85
C ALA A 8 1.63 40.11 41.90
N GLY A 9 2.33 39.02 42.23
CA GLY A 9 3.28 38.37 41.32
C GLY A 9 2.53 37.63 40.22
N LEU A 10 2.72 38.06 38.97
CA LEU A 10 2.24 37.37 37.78
C LEU A 10 2.89 35.98 37.68
N LEU A 11 2.11 34.94 37.89
CA LEU A 11 2.45 33.59 37.45
C LEU A 11 2.13 33.49 35.95
N LEU A 12 3.16 33.56 35.11
CA LEU A 12 3.07 33.16 33.70
C LEU A 12 3.02 31.63 33.64
N SER A 13 1.85 31.06 33.94
CA SER A 13 1.52 29.68 33.61
C SER A 13 1.32 29.59 32.09
N GLY A 14 2.41 29.32 31.37
CA GLY A 14 2.34 28.91 29.97
C GLY A 14 1.64 27.56 29.89
N CYS A 15 0.39 27.55 29.44
CA CYS A 15 -0.28 26.33 29.00
C CYS A 15 0.45 25.79 27.78
N GLY A 16 1.28 24.76 27.98
CA GLY A 16 1.54 23.78 26.93
C GLY A 16 0.20 23.11 26.62
N GLY A 17 -0.47 23.59 25.57
CA GLY A 17 -1.60 22.86 25.01
C GLY A 17 -1.08 21.48 24.59
N PRO A 18 -1.81 20.38 24.84
CA PRO A 18 -1.53 19.15 24.13
C PRO A 18 -1.60 19.49 22.65
N GLY A 19 -0.45 19.39 21.96
CA GLY A 19 -0.43 19.47 20.52
C GLY A 19 -1.52 18.54 20.03
N SER A 20 -2.49 19.10 19.30
CA SER A 20 -3.49 18.34 18.58
C SER A 20 -2.75 17.19 17.93
N GLY A 21 -3.07 15.97 18.33
CA GLY A 21 -2.39 14.78 17.87
C GLY A 21 -2.39 14.82 16.36
N MET A 22 -1.22 15.04 15.77
CA MET A 22 -0.96 14.68 14.38
C MET A 22 -1.38 13.22 14.33
N LEU A 23 -2.54 12.93 13.72
CA LEU A 23 -3.02 11.57 13.56
C LEU A 23 -1.81 10.77 13.06
N ALA A 24 -1.44 9.73 13.81
CA ALA A 24 -0.22 8.99 13.52
C ALA A 24 -0.33 8.51 12.07
N ARG A 25 0.51 9.09 11.19
CA ARG A 25 0.56 8.68 9.80
C ARG A 25 0.87 7.19 9.77
N ASP A 26 0.08 6.41 9.04
CA ASP A 26 0.36 5.00 8.83
C ASP A 26 1.64 4.87 7.99
N ILE A 27 2.79 4.84 8.66
CA ILE A 27 4.10 4.69 8.02
C ILE A 27 4.22 3.27 7.44
N ALA A 28 4.71 3.18 6.20
CA ALA A 28 4.92 1.90 5.54
C ALA A 28 5.95 1.06 6.28
N LYS A 29 5.70 -0.25 6.37
CA LYS A 29 6.66 -1.20 6.94
C LYS A 29 7.77 -1.49 5.92
N ILE A 30 9.03 -1.39 6.36
CA ILE A 30 10.19 -1.86 5.59
C ILE A 30 10.26 -3.39 5.67
N VAL A 31 10.38 -4.04 4.51
CA VAL A 31 10.46 -5.49 4.35
C VAL A 31 11.61 -5.89 3.43
N ASP A 32 11.98 -7.16 3.47
CA ASP A 32 13.04 -7.72 2.62
C ASP A 32 12.47 -8.01 1.22
N GLY A 33 12.57 -7.04 0.31
CA GLY A 33 12.09 -7.14 -1.06
C GLY A 33 10.61 -6.83 -1.27
N TYR A 34 10.26 -6.53 -2.51
CA TYR A 34 8.87 -6.37 -2.95
C TYR A 34 8.31 -7.69 -3.45
N ASP A 35 6.98 -7.86 -3.36
CA ASP A 35 6.29 -9.01 -3.95
C ASP A 35 5.00 -8.55 -4.63
N CYS A 36 5.01 -8.57 -5.97
CA CYS A 36 3.83 -8.25 -6.78
C CYS A 36 2.81 -9.40 -6.83
N LEU A 37 3.19 -10.62 -6.47
CA LEU A 37 2.30 -11.79 -6.45
C LEU A 37 1.59 -11.96 -5.09
N ALA A 38 1.95 -11.17 -4.08
CA ALA A 38 1.36 -11.19 -2.75
C ALA A 38 -0.19 -11.19 -2.82
N PRO A 39 -0.88 -12.15 -2.20
CA PRO A 39 -2.29 -12.44 -2.52
C PRO A 39 -3.25 -11.31 -2.16
N ASN A 40 -2.93 -10.50 -1.15
CA ASN A 40 -3.73 -9.35 -0.75
C ASN A 40 -3.64 -8.16 -1.70
N LEU A 41 -2.69 -8.14 -2.64
CA LEU A 41 -2.58 -7.06 -3.63
C LEU A 41 -3.55 -7.24 -4.81
N THR A 42 -4.02 -8.47 -5.03
CA THR A 42 -4.92 -8.82 -6.13
C THR A 42 -6.28 -9.31 -5.68
N PHE A 43 -6.67 -9.06 -4.42
CA PHE A 43 -7.91 -9.64 -3.85
C PHE A 43 -9.17 -9.29 -4.65
N TRP A 44 -9.16 -8.15 -5.35
CA TRP A 44 -10.26 -7.71 -6.21
C TRP A 44 -10.38 -8.54 -7.50
N ALA A 45 -9.25 -9.07 -8.00
CA ALA A 45 -9.20 -9.93 -9.19
C ALA A 45 -9.34 -11.41 -8.81
N PHE A 46 -8.77 -11.80 -7.67
CA PHE A 46 -8.81 -13.15 -7.10
C PHE A 46 -9.26 -13.05 -5.64
N PRO A 47 -10.58 -13.14 -5.38
CA PRO A 47 -11.07 -13.22 -4.01
C PRO A 47 -10.41 -14.42 -3.34
N PRO A 48 -9.81 -14.26 -2.15
CA PRO A 48 -9.25 -15.40 -1.44
C PRO A 48 -10.37 -16.41 -1.18
N ASP A 49 -10.15 -17.67 -1.52
CA ASP A 49 -10.95 -18.74 -0.93
C ASP A 49 -10.74 -18.65 0.58
N SER A 50 -11.84 -18.56 1.35
CA SER A 50 -11.80 -18.41 2.81
C SER A 50 -11.12 -19.59 3.52
N THR A 51 -10.83 -20.68 2.78
CA THR A 51 -10.10 -21.85 3.24
C THR A 51 -8.61 -21.87 2.86
N SER A 52 -8.14 -20.93 2.04
CA SER A 52 -6.76 -20.88 1.56
C SER A 52 -5.87 -20.00 2.43
N THR A 53 -4.76 -20.57 2.92
CA THR A 53 -3.65 -19.81 3.48
C THR A 53 -2.78 -19.24 2.34
N PRO A 54 -2.17 -18.06 2.51
CA PRO A 54 -1.18 -17.56 1.56
C PRO A 54 -0.10 -18.62 1.31
N ASP A 55 0.33 -18.72 0.06
CA ASP A 55 1.52 -19.47 -0.31
C ASP A 55 2.70 -18.96 0.53
N PRO A 56 3.46 -19.83 1.22
CA PRO A 56 4.68 -19.43 1.93
C PRO A 56 5.69 -18.69 1.04
N GLU A 57 5.70 -18.94 -0.27
CA GLU A 57 6.56 -18.24 -1.23
C GLU A 57 6.09 -16.80 -1.48
N HIS A 58 4.79 -16.54 -1.34
CA HIS A 58 4.14 -15.24 -1.54
C HIS A 58 3.29 -14.84 -0.33
N PRO A 59 3.94 -14.44 0.78
CA PRO A 59 3.23 -13.99 1.97
C PRO A 59 2.42 -12.72 1.69
N TYR A 60 1.51 -12.36 2.59
CA TYR A 60 0.80 -11.09 2.48
C TYR A 60 1.77 -9.91 2.52
N ALA A 61 1.61 -9.00 1.55
CA ALA A 61 2.29 -7.71 1.55
C ALA A 61 1.83 -6.88 2.76
N PRO A 62 2.72 -6.11 3.40
CA PRO A 62 2.34 -5.15 4.41
C PRO A 62 1.33 -4.14 3.83
N LYS A 63 0.51 -3.55 4.70
CA LYS A 63 -0.40 -2.46 4.35
C LYS A 63 0.41 -1.33 3.70
N ALA A 64 -0.11 -0.77 2.61
CA ALA A 64 0.48 0.40 1.99
C ALA A 64 0.48 1.59 2.97
N GLY A 65 1.57 2.34 3.00
CA GLY A 65 1.75 3.44 3.95
C GLY A 65 2.60 4.58 3.42
N TRP A 66 2.79 5.59 4.27
CA TRP A 66 3.67 6.72 3.99
C TRP A 66 5.13 6.30 3.94
N VAL A 67 5.92 6.96 3.10
CA VAL A 67 7.37 6.72 3.04
C VAL A 67 8.00 7.05 4.41
N PRO A 68 8.69 6.09 5.06
CA PRO A 68 9.37 6.35 6.32
C PRO A 68 10.46 7.41 6.17
N GLU A 69 10.64 8.25 7.19
CA GLU A 69 11.77 9.18 7.21
C GLU A 69 13.10 8.41 7.11
N GLY A 70 14.00 8.89 6.26
CA GLY A 70 15.31 8.27 6.03
C GLY A 70 15.31 7.07 5.07
N PHE A 71 14.15 6.53 4.68
CA PHE A 71 14.09 5.54 3.61
C PHE A 71 14.43 6.22 2.27
N THR A 72 15.49 5.76 1.62
CA THR A 72 16.05 6.40 0.41
C THR A 72 15.96 5.43 -0.77
N PRO A 73 14.83 5.42 -1.50
CA PRO A 73 14.66 4.49 -2.60
C PRO A 73 15.52 4.86 -3.80
N THR A 74 15.96 3.84 -4.51
CA THR A 74 16.72 3.95 -5.77
C THR A 74 15.88 3.53 -6.98
N THR A 75 14.85 2.71 -6.76
CA THR A 75 13.89 2.31 -7.79
C THR A 75 12.46 2.32 -7.24
N ALA A 76 11.50 2.36 -8.15
CA ALA A 76 10.09 2.14 -7.86
C ALA A 76 9.57 0.97 -8.70
N VAL A 77 8.71 0.13 -8.16
CA VAL A 77 8.13 -1.02 -8.87
C VAL A 77 6.61 -0.93 -8.82
N ARG A 78 5.97 -0.83 -9.98
CA ARG A 78 4.51 -0.85 -10.12
C ARG A 78 4.05 -2.24 -10.55
N CYS A 79 3.09 -2.80 -9.82
CA CYS A 79 2.55 -4.13 -10.09
C CYS A 79 1.25 -4.02 -10.91
N ASP A 80 1.37 -3.98 -12.24
CA ASP A 80 0.24 -3.80 -13.15
C ASP A 80 -0.50 -5.13 -13.37
N VAL A 81 -1.79 -5.20 -13.02
CA VAL A 81 -2.62 -6.38 -13.29
C VAL A 81 -3.20 -6.27 -14.69
N ILE A 82 -2.85 -7.21 -15.57
CA ILE A 82 -3.34 -7.28 -16.94
C ILE A 82 -4.37 -8.41 -17.04
N VAL A 83 -5.56 -8.06 -17.50
CA VAL A 83 -6.59 -9.04 -17.87
C VAL A 83 -6.27 -9.58 -19.26
N ASP A 84 -5.83 -10.83 -19.38
CA ASP A 84 -5.77 -11.46 -20.70
C ASP A 84 -7.05 -12.26 -20.93
N SER A 85 -7.87 -11.77 -21.85
CA SER A 85 -9.14 -12.42 -22.21
C SER A 85 -8.96 -13.68 -23.09
N ARG A 86 -7.73 -14.01 -23.51
CA ARG A 86 -7.45 -15.12 -24.44
C ARG A 86 -6.98 -16.40 -23.76
N ASP A 87 -6.53 -16.31 -22.51
CA ASP A 87 -6.02 -17.44 -21.75
C ASP A 87 -7.02 -17.83 -20.66
N ALA A 88 -7.32 -19.13 -20.54
CA ALA A 88 -8.25 -19.66 -19.55
C ALA A 88 -7.79 -19.44 -18.08
N GLN A 89 -6.58 -18.89 -17.88
CA GLN A 89 -5.94 -18.62 -16.59
C GLN A 89 -6.29 -17.23 -15.99
N GLY A 90 -7.02 -16.38 -16.70
CA GLY A 90 -7.76 -15.25 -16.10
C GLY A 90 -7.04 -13.90 -16.04
N PHE A 91 -5.81 -13.78 -15.53
CA PHE A 91 -5.08 -12.49 -15.41
C PHE A 91 -3.56 -12.74 -15.27
N SER A 92 -2.71 -11.78 -15.66
CA SER A 92 -1.26 -11.78 -15.39
C SER A 92 -0.84 -10.51 -14.64
N ILE A 93 0.31 -10.54 -13.95
CA ILE A 93 0.85 -9.37 -13.26
C ILE A 93 2.14 -8.95 -13.94
N THR A 94 2.31 -7.68 -14.28
CA THR A 94 3.57 -7.14 -14.79
C THR A 94 4.20 -6.23 -13.76
N ALA A 95 5.40 -6.59 -13.30
CA ALA A 95 6.22 -5.74 -12.46
C ALA A 95 7.02 -4.79 -13.37
N VAL A 96 6.69 -3.50 -13.34
CA VAL A 96 7.40 -2.46 -14.08
C VAL A 96 8.33 -1.73 -13.12
N THR A 97 9.64 -1.81 -13.37
CA THR A 97 10.66 -1.16 -12.56
C THR A 97 11.06 0.16 -13.19
N PHE A 98 10.95 1.23 -12.41
CA PHE A 98 11.35 2.59 -12.73
C PHE A 98 12.62 2.94 -11.96
N GLY A 99 13.48 3.76 -12.56
CA GLY A 99 14.63 4.32 -11.87
C GLY A 99 14.90 5.76 -12.30
N GLY A 100 16.11 6.24 -12.05
CA GLY A 100 16.48 7.63 -12.29
C GLY A 100 16.20 8.53 -11.08
N ASP A 101 15.94 9.81 -11.33
CA ASP A 101 15.65 10.77 -10.27
C ASP A 101 14.21 10.63 -9.77
N LEU A 102 14.05 10.03 -8.58
CA LEU A 102 12.74 9.79 -7.97
C LEU A 102 12.18 11.02 -7.22
N THR A 103 12.82 12.19 -7.28
CA THR A 103 12.45 13.36 -6.48
C THR A 103 10.98 13.75 -6.64
N ASP A 104 10.50 13.85 -7.89
CA ASP A 104 9.11 14.24 -8.16
C ASP A 104 8.11 13.18 -7.69
N LEU A 105 8.47 11.89 -7.81
CA LEU A 105 7.66 10.78 -7.31
C LEU A 105 7.55 10.84 -5.78
N LEU A 106 8.66 11.05 -5.09
CA LEU A 106 8.70 11.16 -3.63
C LEU A 106 7.94 12.38 -3.13
N SER A 107 8.06 13.51 -3.83
CA SER A 107 7.28 14.70 -3.53
C SER A 107 5.78 14.44 -3.67
N ALA A 108 5.36 13.78 -4.76
CA ALA A 108 3.96 13.44 -4.98
C ALA A 108 3.42 12.47 -3.91
N LEU A 109 4.19 11.45 -3.52
CA LEU A 109 3.82 10.50 -2.47
C LEU A 109 3.76 11.13 -1.07
N ALA A 110 4.48 12.23 -0.86
CA ALA A 110 4.49 12.97 0.39
C ALA A 110 3.32 13.96 0.53
N GLU A 111 2.50 14.14 -0.51
CA GLU A 111 1.32 15.00 -0.42
C GLU A 111 0.31 14.49 0.62
N PRO A 112 -0.32 15.40 1.39
CA PRO A 112 -1.46 15.05 2.23
C PRO A 112 -2.62 14.54 1.38
N ASP A 113 -3.44 13.67 1.97
CA ASP A 113 -4.80 13.47 1.46
C ASP A 113 -5.57 14.78 1.59
N ASP A 114 -6.55 15.02 0.73
CA ASP A 114 -7.46 16.14 0.95
C ASP A 114 -8.41 15.85 2.12
N ASP A 115 -8.80 16.89 2.85
CA ASP A 115 -9.74 16.77 3.96
C ASP A 115 -11.14 16.38 3.47
N ASP A 116 -11.78 15.44 4.17
CA ASP A 116 -13.12 14.89 3.86
C ASP A 116 -14.27 15.85 4.23
N ASP A 117 -13.97 17.00 4.83
CA ASP A 117 -14.94 18.02 5.24
C ASP A 117 -15.52 18.84 4.05
N ALA A 118 -14.97 18.68 2.85
CA ALA A 118 -15.46 19.36 1.66
C ALA A 118 -16.65 18.62 1.03
N ILE A 119 -17.80 19.30 0.88
CA ILE A 119 -18.92 18.76 0.10
C ILE A 119 -18.52 18.73 -1.38
N ALA A 120 -18.16 17.55 -1.87
CA ALA A 120 -17.81 17.30 -3.27
C ALA A 120 -18.80 16.37 -3.97
N ALA A 121 -19.10 16.65 -5.23
CA ALA A 121 -19.87 15.74 -6.08
C ALA A 121 -18.91 14.73 -6.72
N CYS A 122 -18.78 13.55 -6.09
CA CYS A 122 -17.88 12.50 -6.54
C CYS A 122 -18.51 11.59 -7.59
N THR A 123 -17.70 11.10 -8.52
CA THR A 123 -18.10 10.08 -9.49
C THR A 123 -18.15 8.71 -8.82
N ALA A 124 -19.12 7.87 -9.24
CA ALA A 124 -19.33 6.53 -8.68
C ALA A 124 -18.52 5.43 -9.40
N ASP A 125 -17.44 5.79 -10.09
CA ASP A 125 -16.57 4.84 -10.76
C ASP A 125 -15.65 4.13 -9.76
N LEU A 126 -15.19 2.93 -10.12
CA LEU A 126 -14.18 2.19 -9.37
C LEU A 126 -12.80 2.53 -9.95
N GLU A 127 -11.88 2.98 -9.10
CA GLU A 127 -10.48 3.16 -9.49
C GLU A 127 -9.68 1.93 -9.08
N ILE A 128 -9.03 1.27 -10.05
CA ILE A 128 -8.11 0.16 -9.80
C ILE A 128 -6.70 0.72 -9.83
N VAL A 129 -6.08 0.81 -8.65
CA VAL A 129 -4.75 1.40 -8.47
C VAL A 129 -3.73 0.27 -8.34
N PRO A 130 -2.74 0.17 -9.25
CA PRO A 130 -1.66 -0.78 -9.11
C PRO A 130 -0.85 -0.53 -7.82
N PRO A 131 -0.53 -1.58 -7.04
CA PRO A 131 0.40 -1.47 -5.94
C PRO A 131 1.72 -0.85 -6.40
N LEU A 132 2.28 0.01 -5.56
CA LEU A 132 3.55 0.68 -5.80
C LEU A 132 4.51 0.33 -4.68
N TRP A 133 5.66 -0.22 -5.05
CA TRP A 133 6.76 -0.47 -4.15
C TRP A 133 7.88 0.54 -4.39
N LEU A 134 8.51 1.01 -3.32
CA LEU A 134 9.77 1.74 -3.39
C LEU A 134 10.86 0.85 -2.82
N VAL A 135 11.99 0.75 -3.53
CA VAL A 135 13.07 -0.19 -3.21
C VAL A 135 14.37 0.59 -3.03
N ASP A 136 15.08 0.34 -1.93
CA ASP A 136 16.38 0.95 -1.64
C ASP A 136 17.57 0.19 -2.26
N GLU A 137 18.78 0.70 -2.06
CA GLU A 137 20.01 0.10 -2.59
C GLU A 137 20.31 -1.29 -1.99
N ALA A 138 19.83 -1.57 -0.77
CA ALA A 138 19.99 -2.86 -0.11
C ALA A 138 18.93 -3.88 -0.57
N GLY A 139 17.98 -3.48 -1.42
CA GLY A 139 16.87 -4.30 -1.88
C GLY A 139 15.73 -4.38 -0.87
N GLN A 140 15.73 -3.56 0.19
CA GLN A 140 14.60 -3.47 1.10
C GLN A 140 13.50 -2.65 0.43
N ALA A 141 12.25 -2.99 0.72
CA ALA A 141 11.11 -2.38 0.06
C ALA A 141 10.05 -1.89 1.04
N ILE A 142 9.27 -0.91 0.59
CA ILE A 142 8.03 -0.49 1.24
C ILE A 142 6.88 -0.55 0.23
N ASN A 143 5.69 -0.93 0.68
CA ASN A 143 4.46 -0.76 -0.08
C ASN A 143 3.96 0.68 0.13
N ALA A 144 4.08 1.53 -0.89
CA ALA A 144 3.77 2.94 -0.82
C ALA A 144 2.28 3.19 -1.06
N ARG A 145 1.69 4.03 -0.21
CA ARG A 145 0.32 4.52 -0.40
C ARG A 145 0.30 5.62 -1.47
N TYR A 146 -0.82 5.75 -2.16
CA TYR A 146 -1.10 6.91 -3.01
C TYR A 146 -1.89 7.94 -2.19
N PRO A 147 -1.51 9.23 -2.21
CA PRO A 147 -2.37 10.28 -1.67
C PRO A 147 -3.68 10.36 -2.43
N VAL A 148 -4.76 10.65 -1.73
CA VAL A 148 -6.11 10.69 -2.29
C VAL A 148 -6.76 12.07 -2.17
N ASP A 149 -7.67 12.36 -3.10
CA ASP A 149 -8.51 13.55 -3.07
C ASP A 149 -9.73 13.38 -2.13
N VAL A 150 -10.56 14.42 -2.05
CA VAL A 150 -11.79 14.47 -1.24
C VAL A 150 -12.81 13.36 -1.59
N CYS A 151 -12.66 12.73 -2.76
CA CYS A 151 -13.49 11.64 -3.24
C CYS A 151 -12.87 10.27 -2.99
N GLY A 152 -11.70 10.22 -2.34
CA GLY A 152 -10.93 8.99 -2.10
C GLY A 152 -10.26 8.44 -3.36
N LYS A 153 -10.14 9.24 -4.43
CA LYS A 153 -9.44 8.89 -5.67
C LYS A 153 -7.99 9.27 -5.59
N THR A 154 -7.11 8.54 -6.27
CA THR A 154 -5.69 8.88 -6.24
C THR A 154 -5.44 10.24 -6.89
N LYS A 155 -4.61 11.05 -6.24
CA LYS A 155 -4.14 12.31 -6.84
C LYS A 155 -3.26 12.00 -8.04
N PRO A 156 -3.30 12.84 -9.10
CA PRO A 156 -2.60 12.55 -10.35
C PRO A 156 -1.08 12.59 -10.22
N GLY A 157 -0.53 13.28 -9.21
CA GLY A 157 0.91 13.53 -9.08
C GLY A 157 1.78 12.27 -9.14
N VAL A 158 1.37 11.18 -8.48
CA VAL A 158 2.15 9.92 -8.49
C VAL A 158 2.16 9.31 -9.89
N ARG A 159 1.01 9.29 -10.57
CA ARG A 159 0.91 8.75 -11.94
C ARG A 159 1.75 9.58 -12.91
N ASP A 160 1.65 10.90 -12.83
CA ASP A 160 2.34 11.81 -13.73
C ASP A 160 3.87 11.73 -13.52
N ALA A 161 4.32 11.61 -12.27
CA ALA A 161 5.72 11.37 -11.94
C ALA A 161 6.22 10.02 -12.49
N LEU A 162 5.47 8.93 -12.32
CA LEU A 162 5.84 7.62 -12.86
C LEU A 162 5.97 7.61 -14.40
N VAL A 163 5.12 8.36 -15.10
CA VAL A 163 5.19 8.49 -16.58
C VAL A 163 6.47 9.21 -17.02
N ALA A 164 7.02 10.11 -16.22
CA ALA A 164 8.25 10.84 -16.53
C ALA A 164 9.52 10.01 -16.26
N LEU A 165 9.43 8.94 -15.46
CA LEU A 165 10.58 8.10 -15.11
C LEU A 165 10.93 7.10 -16.21
N PRO A 166 12.24 6.83 -16.43
CA PRO A 166 12.65 5.74 -17.31
C PRO A 166 12.26 4.39 -16.72
N VAL A 167 11.66 3.54 -17.57
CA VAL A 167 11.48 2.12 -17.29
C VAL A 167 12.82 1.41 -17.45
N LEU A 168 13.30 0.78 -16.38
CA LEU A 168 14.52 -0.01 -16.36
C LEU A 168 14.26 -1.47 -16.72
N ASP A 169 13.14 -2.02 -16.24
CA ASP A 169 12.74 -3.41 -16.49
C ASP A 169 11.22 -3.55 -16.50
N SER A 170 10.71 -4.58 -17.18
CA SER A 170 9.31 -4.95 -17.18
C SER A 170 9.19 -6.47 -17.26
N THR A 171 8.81 -7.10 -16.16
CA THR A 171 8.73 -8.56 -16.04
C THR A 171 7.30 -9.00 -15.82
N THR A 172 6.78 -9.87 -16.69
CA THR A 172 5.47 -10.52 -16.50
C THR A 172 5.62 -11.75 -15.59
N LEU A 173 4.88 -11.71 -14.49
CA LEU A 173 4.77 -12.73 -13.46
C LEU A 173 3.48 -13.50 -13.67
N GLN A 174 3.60 -14.82 -13.58
CA GLN A 174 2.46 -15.73 -13.60
C GLN A 174 2.23 -16.23 -12.19
N ARG A 175 0.99 -16.17 -11.72
CA ARG A 175 0.61 -16.92 -10.51
C ARG A 175 0.39 -18.35 -10.95
N THR A 176 1.30 -19.26 -10.59
CA THR A 176 1.07 -20.68 -10.81
C THR A 176 -0.26 -21.06 -10.14
N GLU A 177 -1.16 -21.73 -10.86
CA GLU A 177 -2.45 -22.17 -10.32
C GLU A 177 -2.24 -22.88 -8.97
N VAL A 178 -2.93 -22.42 -7.93
CA VAL A 178 -3.05 -23.15 -6.68
C VAL A 178 -3.80 -24.43 -7.03
N HIS A 179 -3.08 -25.53 -7.23
CA HIS A 179 -3.72 -26.84 -7.31
C HIS A 179 -4.45 -27.08 -5.99
N PRO A 180 -5.72 -27.53 -6.01
CA PRO A 180 -6.43 -27.90 -4.80
C PRO A 180 -5.55 -28.85 -3.97
N VAL A 181 -5.43 -28.58 -2.67
CA VAL A 181 -4.79 -29.50 -1.73
C VAL A 181 -5.43 -30.88 -1.95
N PRO A 182 -4.65 -31.93 -2.26
CA PRO A 182 -5.20 -33.27 -2.43
C PRO A 182 -6.04 -33.58 -1.19
N ALA A 183 -7.27 -34.05 -1.41
CA ALA A 183 -8.09 -34.51 -0.30
C ALA A 183 -7.29 -35.51 0.53
N PRO A 184 -7.33 -35.45 1.88
CA PRO A 184 -6.62 -36.42 2.70
C PRO A 184 -7.07 -37.83 2.31
N ASP A 185 -6.11 -38.74 2.10
CA ASP A 185 -6.29 -40.14 1.66
C ASP A 185 -7.01 -41.04 2.68
N ASN A 186 -7.94 -40.51 3.46
CA ASN A 186 -8.66 -41.21 4.50
C ASN A 186 -10.18 -41.03 4.36
N ALA A 187 -10.73 -41.42 3.22
CA ALA A 187 -12.10 -41.92 3.20
C ALA A 187 -12.05 -43.42 3.50
N PRO A 188 -12.47 -43.89 4.70
CA PRO A 188 -12.58 -45.32 4.94
C PRO A 188 -13.61 -45.90 3.96
N THR A 189 -13.16 -46.81 3.11
CA THR A 189 -14.03 -47.68 2.31
C THR A 189 -14.95 -48.44 3.25
N SER A 190 -16.25 -48.12 3.23
CA SER A 190 -17.25 -48.94 3.92
C SER A 190 -17.14 -50.38 3.41
N PRO A 191 -17.01 -51.39 4.29
CA PRO A 191 -17.02 -52.78 3.87
C PRO A 191 -18.40 -53.14 3.32
N SER A 192 -18.46 -53.56 2.06
CA SER A 192 -19.61 -54.26 1.49
C SER A 192 -19.83 -55.54 2.29
N THR A 193 -21.01 -55.66 2.90
CA THR A 193 -21.42 -56.87 3.63
C THR A 193 -21.94 -57.92 2.62
N PRO A 194 -21.63 -59.22 2.80
CA PRO A 194 -22.05 -60.31 1.90
C PRO A 194 -23.55 -60.58 1.90
#